data_AF-A0A7W7HJZ9-F1
#
_entry.id   AF-A0A7W7HJZ9-F1
#
_cell.length_a   1.000
_cell.length_b   1.000
_cell.length_c   1.000
_cell.angle_alpha   90.00
_cell.angle_beta   90.00
_cell.angle_gamma   90.00
#
_symmetry.space_group_name_H-M   'P 1'
#
loop_
_entity.id
_entity.type
_entity.pdbx_description
1 polymer ?
#
loop_
_entity_poly.entity_id
_entity_poly.type
_entity_poly.pdbx_seq_one_letter_code
_entity_poly.pdbx_strand_id
1 'polypeptide(L)' 'MTSSTSEAARKWGLRIHVLCYVVFNAVQVMVWWIFDSSNHFWPIWSIVAWGIGLMFHIWGVSRPARVG' A
#
# COMPACT_ATOMS: atom_id res chain seq x y z
N MET A 1 25.11 6.76 -20.58
CA MET A 1 24.39 7.22 -19.37
C MET A 1 23.89 5.99 -18.63
N THR A 2 24.70 5.45 -17.72
CA THR A 2 24.31 4.31 -16.87
C THR A 2 23.49 4.86 -15.71
N SER A 3 22.17 4.69 -15.78
CA SER A 3 21.22 5.17 -14.78
C SER A 3 21.32 4.33 -13.50
N SER A 4 22.14 4.79 -12.56
CA SER A 4 22.26 4.30 -11.18
C SER A 4 20.99 4.52 -10.31
N THR A 5 19.87 4.89 -10.93
CA THR A 5 18.59 5.21 -10.27
C THR A 5 17.69 4.00 -10.03
N SER A 6 18.06 2.79 -10.49
CA SER A 6 17.12 1.66 -10.58
C SER A 6 16.61 1.12 -9.22
N GLU A 7 17.46 1.04 -8.19
CA GLU A 7 17.05 0.55 -6.88
C GLU A 7 16.37 1.61 -6.01
N ALA A 8 16.92 2.83 -5.99
CA ALA A 8 16.40 3.91 -5.18
C ALA A 8 14.98 4.28 -5.62
N ALA A 9 14.72 4.37 -6.94
CA ALA A 9 13.39 4.63 -7.48
C ALA A 9 12.39 3.51 -7.12
N ARG A 10 12.80 2.24 -7.16
CA ARG A 10 11.95 1.10 -6.76
C ARG A 10 11.55 1.17 -5.29
N LYS A 11 12.51 1.47 -4.41
CA LYS A 11 12.27 1.64 -2.96
C LYS A 11 11.34 2.83 -2.69
N TRP A 12 11.51 3.95 -3.41
CA TRP A 12 10.63 5.12 -3.30
C TRP A 12 9.20 4.84 -3.78
N GLY A 13 9.03 4.12 -4.90
CA GLY A 13 7.70 3.71 -5.38
C GLY A 13 6.92 2.87 -4.37
N LEU A 14 7.62 1.95 -3.66
CA LEU A 14 7.02 1.16 -2.59
C LEU A 14 6.62 2.03 -1.39
N ARG A 15 7.47 2.98 -0.99
CA ARG A 15 7.19 3.89 0.13
C ARG A 15 5.95 4.74 -0.13
N ILE A 16 5.80 5.27 -1.35
CA ILE A 16 4.61 6.04 -1.75
C ILE A 16 3.35 5.17 -1.66
N HIS A 17 3.39 3.93 -2.15
CA HIS A 17 2.25 3.01 -2.06
C HIS A 17 1.86 2.70 -0.61
N VAL A 18 2.84 2.47 0.27
CA VAL A 18 2.58 2.29 1.71
C VAL A 18 1.96 3.54 2.33
N LEU A 19 2.50 4.73 2.02
CA LEU A 19 1.96 6.01 2.50
C LEU A 19 0.53 6.22 2.03
N CYS A 20 0.26 6.05 0.74
CA CYS A 20 -1.08 6.14 0.18
C CYS A 20 -2.03 5.13 0.84
N TYR A 21 -1.59 3.89 1.05
CA TYR A 21 -2.37 2.87 1.76
C TYR A 21 -2.76 3.33 3.16
N VAL A 22 -1.80 3.81 3.96
CA VAL A 22 -2.09 4.26 5.33
C VAL A 22 -3.01 5.48 5.34
N VAL A 23 -2.72 6.49 4.52
CA VAL A 23 -3.50 7.74 4.47
C VAL A 23 -4.94 7.49 4.01
N PHE A 24 -5.15 6.77 2.92
CA PHE A 24 -6.51 6.51 2.40
C PHE A 24 -7.34 5.66 3.35
N ASN A 25 -6.74 4.65 3.99
CA ASN A 25 -7.47 3.84 4.97
C ASN A 25 -7.78 4.66 6.23
N ALA A 26 -6.85 5.48 6.72
CA ALA A 26 -7.12 6.36 7.86
C ALA A 26 -8.28 7.34 7.58
N VAL A 27 -8.33 7.92 6.37
CA VAL A 27 -9.44 8.79 5.95
C VAL A 27 -10.76 8.02 5.93
N GLN A 28 -10.80 6.80 5.39
CA GLN A 28 -12.03 6.00 5.40
C GLN A 28 -12.50 5.64 6.81
N VAL A 29 -11.57 5.28 7.70
CA VAL A 29 -11.89 5.04 9.11
C VAL A 29 -12.42 6.29 9.79
N MET A 30 -11.82 7.46 9.50
CA MET A 30 -12.29 8.74 10.03
C MET A 30 -13.68 9.10 9.50
N VAL A 31 -13.96 8.87 8.21
CA VAL A 31 -15.28 9.07 7.62
C VAL A 31 -16.31 8.16 8.27
N TRP A 32 -16.00 6.86 8.41
CA TRP A 32 -16.89 5.93 9.10
C TRP A 32 -17.14 6.37 10.56
N TRP A 33 -16.11 6.82 11.28
CA TRP A 33 -16.26 7.25 12.66
C TRP A 33 -17.16 8.49 12.81
N ILE A 34 -17.06 9.45 11.88
CA ILE A 34 -17.84 10.69 11.91
C ILE A 34 -19.29 10.45 11.47
N PHE A 35 -19.51 9.66 10.42
CA PHE A 35 -20.81 9.59 9.74
C PHE A 35 -21.59 8.31 10.02
N ASP A 36 -20.92 7.21 10.40
CA ASP A 36 -21.48 5.87 10.29
C ASP A 36 -21.08 4.94 11.46
N SER A 37 -20.69 5.53 12.60
CA SER A 37 -20.12 4.81 13.74
C SER A 37 -21.06 3.83 14.43
N SER A 38 -22.37 3.90 14.14
CA SER A 38 -23.39 2.96 14.63
C SER A 38 -23.61 1.75 13.71
N ASN A 39 -23.06 1.76 12.49
CA ASN A 39 -23.25 0.72 11.49
C ASN A 39 -21.99 -0.14 11.31
N HIS A 40 -22.12 -1.17 10.47
CA HIS A 40 -21.05 -2.08 10.12
C HIS A 40 -19.79 -1.35 9.62
N PHE A 41 -18.62 -1.78 10.09
CA PHE A 41 -17.33 -1.19 9.77
C PHE A 41 -16.89 -1.52 8.33
N TRP A 42 -17.54 -0.87 7.36
CA TRP A 42 -17.25 -1.03 5.94
C TRP A 42 -15.80 -0.70 5.52
N PRO A 43 -15.00 0.14 6.22
CA PRO A 43 -13.60 0.37 5.83
C PRO A 43 -12.75 -0.90 5.81
N ILE A 44 -13.15 -1.97 6.52
CA ILE A 44 -12.41 -3.24 6.53
C ILE A 44 -12.23 -3.85 5.14
N TRP A 45 -13.24 -3.71 4.28
CA TRP A 45 -13.19 -4.28 2.93
C TRP A 45 -12.11 -3.59 2.09
N SER A 46 -12.00 -2.27 2.22
CA SER A 46 -10.94 -1.47 1.57
C SER A 46 -9.56 -1.80 2.13
N ILE A 47 -9.42 -1.89 3.45
CA ILE A 47 -8.16 -2.24 4.13
C ILE A 47 -7.65 -3.59 3.63
N VAL A 48 -8.53 -4.60 3.57
CA VAL A 48 -8.18 -5.95 3.14
C VAL A 48 -7.86 -6.00 1.65
N ALA A 49 -8.74 -5.46 0.78
CA ALA A 49 -8.55 -5.50 -0.66
C ALA A 49 -7.26 -4.78 -1.08
N TRP A 50 -7.01 -3.59 -0.53
CA TRP A 50 -5.81 -2.81 -0.86
C TRP A 50 -4.56 -3.39 -0.19
N GLY A 51 -4.72 -4.01 0.99
CA GLY A 51 -3.63 -4.66 1.73
C GLY A 51 -3.05 -5.82 0.93
N ILE A 52 -3.90 -6.60 0.28
CA ILE A 52 -3.48 -7.68 -0.62
C ILE A 52 -2.66 -7.13 -1.80
N GLY A 53 -3.13 -6.05 -2.44
CA GLY A 53 -2.39 -5.38 -3.53
C GLY A 53 -1.01 -4.87 -3.09
N LEU A 54 -0.92 -4.29 -1.89
CA LEU A 54 0.33 -3.84 -1.30
C LEU A 54 1.29 -5.01 -1.01
N MET A 55 0.78 -6.14 -0.51
CA MET A 55 1.59 -7.36 -0.30
C MET A 55 2.20 -7.87 -1.60
N PHE A 56 1.45 -7.87 -2.71
CA PHE A 56 1.98 -8.24 -4.02
C PHE A 56 3.09 -7.29 -4.49
N HIS A 57 2.94 -5.97 -4.25
CA HIS A 57 3.98 -4.99 -4.54
C HIS A 57 5.25 -5.19 -3.72
N ILE A 58 5.11 -5.45 -2.41
CA ILE A 58 6.25 -5.78 -1.53
C ILE A 58 6.95 -7.05 -2.07
N TRP A 59 6.19 -8.08 -2.42
CA TRP A 59 6.75 -9.33 -2.94
C TRP A 59 7.51 -9.15 -4.27
N GLY A 60 6.99 -8.31 -5.18
CA GLY A 60 7.67 -7.97 -6.43
C GLY A 60 8.97 -7.17 -6.24
N VAL A 61 9.07 -6.41 -5.15
CA VAL A 61 10.32 -5.73 -4.76
C VAL A 61 11.29 -6.67 -4.05
N SER A 62 10.79 -7.57 -3.19
CA SER A 62 11.62 -8.42 -2.34
C SER A 62 12.13 -9.69 -3.01
N ARG A 63 11.65 -10.07 -4.21
CA ARG A 63 12.22 -11.21 -4.95
C ARG A 63 13.58 -10.83 -5.54
N PRO A 64 14.71 -11.37 -5.04
CA PRO A 64 15.97 -11.30 -5.78
C PRO A 64 15.79 -12.09 -7.08
N ALA A 65 16.22 -11.53 -8.20
CA ALA A 65 16.37 -12.28 -9.44
C ALA A 65 17.30 -13.45 -9.12
N ARG A 66 16.78 -14.67 -9.13
CA ARG A 66 17.61 -15.87 -9.07
C ARG A 66 18.32 -15.95 -10.41
N VAL A 67 19.50 -15.33 -10.49
CA VAL A 67 20.44 -15.53 -11.60
C VAL A 67 20.96 -16.96 -11.45
N GLY A 68 20.48 -17.82 -12.34
CA GLY A 68 21.06 -19.13 -12.63
C GLY A 68 21.77 -19.07 -13.97
#